data_AF-A0A1J5K938-F1
#
_entry.id   AF-A0A1J5K938-F1
#
_cell.length_a   1.000
_cell.length_b   1.000
_cell.length_c   1.000
_cell.angle_alpha   90.00
_cell.angle_beta   90.00
_cell.angle_gamma   90.00
#
_symmetry.space_group_name_H-M   'P 1'
#
loop_
_entity.id
_entity.type
_entity.pdbx_description
1 polymer ?
#
loop_
_entity_poly.entity_id
_entity_poly.type
_entity_poly.pdbx_seq_one_letter_code
_entity_poly.pdbx_strand_id
1 'polypeptide(L)'
;MIKVQNALLVAITFLTISFTASAKAEAGTPCHKSGGESLEVMSSDQLKTVEGLARTGNIFLSRDVREFCKIITQTMSANYTEDQIRWLLKTYKITREEFFSHYINYMHCGYRNIVFYTFQTYSHDDFKAFVGAGLEINRPMKSYDGTFMTVFDAAMQFLKESEGKEKTRWRSLLAYMKRNGAKSCKELGRTDCIYERSLD
;
A
#
# COMPACT_ATOMS: atom_id res chain seq x y z
N MET A 1 -30.64 -15.17 9.98
CA MET A 1 -30.24 -16.23 9.02
C MET A 1 -30.11 -15.66 7.60
N ILE A 2 -29.37 -14.55 7.42
CA ILE A 2 -29.31 -13.74 6.18
C ILE A 2 -27.87 -13.63 5.61
N LYS A 3 -26.84 -13.96 6.42
CA LYS A 3 -25.42 -13.79 6.04
C LYS A 3 -24.90 -14.86 5.06
N VAL A 4 -25.51 -16.04 5.02
CA VAL A 4 -25.04 -17.16 4.17
C VAL A 4 -25.53 -17.00 2.72
N GLN A 5 -26.72 -16.43 2.52
CA GLN A 5 -27.32 -16.26 1.18
C GLN A 5 -26.54 -15.25 0.32
N ASN A 6 -26.02 -14.17 0.91
CA ASN A 6 -25.25 -13.17 0.16
C ASN A 6 -23.84 -13.68 -0.22
N ALA A 7 -23.19 -14.45 0.65
CA ALA A 7 -21.92 -15.10 0.32
C ALA A 7 -22.10 -16.16 -0.79
N LEU A 8 -23.21 -16.91 -0.74
CA LEU A 8 -23.56 -17.88 -1.77
C LEU A 8 -23.88 -17.20 -3.11
N LEU A 9 -24.58 -16.06 -3.11
CA LEU A 9 -24.89 -15.33 -4.33
C LEU A 9 -23.62 -14.75 -5.00
N VAL A 10 -22.69 -14.20 -4.21
CA VAL A 10 -21.40 -13.68 -4.70
C VAL A 10 -20.53 -14.81 -5.23
N ALA A 11 -20.46 -15.94 -4.53
CA ALA A 11 -19.74 -17.13 -5.00
C ALA A 11 -20.35 -17.71 -6.28
N ILE A 12 -21.69 -17.78 -6.37
CA ILE A 12 -22.40 -18.20 -7.58
C ILE A 12 -22.08 -17.25 -8.72
N THR A 13 -22.13 -15.93 -8.50
CA THR A 13 -21.85 -14.92 -9.55
C THR A 13 -20.40 -15.01 -10.05
N PHE A 14 -19.44 -15.20 -9.14
CA PHE A 14 -18.04 -15.44 -9.52
C PHE A 14 -17.87 -16.76 -10.28
N LEU A 15 -18.58 -17.82 -9.87
CA LEU A 15 -18.59 -19.10 -10.57
C LEU A 15 -19.22 -18.97 -11.96
N THR A 16 -20.34 -18.25 -12.16
CA THR A 16 -20.96 -18.10 -13.48
C THR A 16 -20.07 -17.31 -14.44
N ILE A 17 -19.36 -16.28 -13.96
CA ILE A 17 -18.37 -15.53 -14.76
C ILE A 17 -17.17 -16.43 -15.11
N SER A 18 -16.73 -17.27 -14.18
CA SER A 18 -15.63 -18.21 -14.41
C SER A 18 -16.03 -19.33 -15.39
N PHE A 19 -17.23 -19.89 -15.27
CA PHE A 19 -17.73 -20.95 -16.15
C PHE A 19 -18.06 -20.45 -17.56
N THR A 20 -18.50 -19.20 -17.73
CA THR A 20 -18.70 -18.62 -19.07
C THR A 20 -17.38 -18.29 -19.77
N ALA A 21 -16.33 -17.98 -19.01
CA ALA A 21 -14.96 -17.87 -19.54
C ALA A 21 -14.36 -19.25 -19.88
N SER A 22 -14.61 -20.28 -19.07
CA SER A 22 -14.12 -21.65 -19.30
C SER A 22 -14.85 -22.38 -20.44
N ALA A 23 -16.18 -22.22 -20.55
CA ALA A 23 -16.97 -22.85 -21.62
C ALA A 23 -16.65 -22.28 -23.02
N LYS A 24 -16.15 -21.05 -23.12
CA LYS A 24 -15.64 -20.47 -24.38
C LYS A 24 -14.21 -20.87 -24.73
N ALA A 25 -13.42 -21.35 -23.76
CA ALA A 25 -12.05 -21.82 -23.99
C ALA A 25 -12.00 -23.25 -24.56
N GLU A 26 -12.97 -24.11 -24.25
CA GLU A 26 -13.05 -25.48 -24.80
C GLU A 26 -13.58 -25.55 -26.25
N ALA A 27 -14.20 -24.48 -26.77
CA ALA A 27 -14.74 -24.44 -28.13
C ALA A 27 -13.83 -23.71 -29.16
N GLY A 28 -12.56 -23.43 -28.82
CA GLY A 28 -11.55 -22.96 -29.78
C GLY A 28 -11.85 -21.62 -30.47
N THR A 29 -12.72 -20.78 -29.93
CA THR A 29 -13.08 -19.49 -30.56
C THR A 29 -12.54 -18.32 -29.72
N PRO A 30 -11.65 -17.46 -30.24
CA PRO A 30 -11.16 -16.29 -29.51
C PRO A 30 -12.31 -15.34 -29.17
N CYS A 31 -12.30 -14.77 -27.95
CA CYS A 31 -13.26 -13.79 -27.46
C CYS A 31 -13.22 -12.42 -28.16
N HIS A 32 -12.87 -12.37 -29.45
CA HIS A 32 -12.93 -11.16 -30.26
C HIS A 32 -13.43 -11.47 -31.67
N LYS A 33 -14.74 -11.53 -31.82
CA LYS A 33 -15.39 -11.15 -33.08
C LYS A 33 -16.65 -10.33 -32.78
N SER A 34 -16.50 -9.03 -33.04
CA SER A 34 -17.49 -8.11 -33.63
C SER A 34 -18.92 -8.14 -33.10
N GLY A 35 -19.32 -7.07 -32.43
CA GLY A 35 -20.71 -6.74 -32.13
C GLY A 35 -20.88 -6.45 -30.64
N GLY A 36 -21.26 -5.22 -30.31
CA GLY A 36 -21.32 -4.74 -28.94
C GLY A 36 -22.24 -5.58 -28.06
N GLU A 37 -21.64 -6.29 -27.11
CA GLU A 37 -22.28 -6.60 -25.84
C GLU A 37 -21.46 -5.88 -24.77
N SER A 38 -21.87 -4.64 -24.57
CA SER A 38 -21.53 -3.81 -23.42
C SER A 38 -21.79 -4.60 -22.14
N LEU A 39 -21.02 -4.32 -21.08
CA LEU A 39 -21.25 -4.74 -19.69
C LEU A 39 -22.56 -4.14 -19.11
N GLU A 40 -23.61 -3.99 -19.92
CA GLU A 40 -24.91 -3.39 -19.63
C GLU A 40 -25.85 -4.30 -18.83
N VAL A 41 -25.38 -5.46 -18.38
CA VAL A 41 -26.19 -6.41 -17.59
C VAL A 41 -26.10 -6.14 -16.08
N MET A 42 -25.35 -5.12 -15.67
CA MET A 42 -25.12 -4.81 -14.27
C MET A 42 -25.87 -3.55 -13.86
N SER A 43 -26.75 -3.68 -12.85
CA SER A 43 -27.38 -2.52 -12.22
C SER A 43 -26.32 -1.59 -11.61
N SER A 44 -26.63 -0.29 -11.48
CA SER A 44 -25.68 0.70 -10.95
C SER A 44 -25.10 0.29 -9.58
N ASP A 45 -25.88 -0.38 -8.74
CA ASP A 45 -25.44 -0.86 -7.43
C ASP A 45 -24.52 -2.09 -7.53
N GLN A 46 -24.72 -2.97 -8.52
CA GLN A 46 -23.79 -4.06 -8.83
C GLN A 46 -22.51 -3.54 -9.45
N LEU A 47 -22.58 -2.49 -10.27
CA LEU A 47 -21.40 -1.81 -10.81
C LEU A 47 -20.60 -1.16 -9.68
N LYS A 48 -21.23 -0.46 -8.74
CA LYS A 48 -20.57 0.06 -7.53
C LYS A 48 -20.02 -1.05 -6.63
N THR A 49 -20.68 -2.20 -6.57
CA THR A 49 -20.21 -3.34 -5.78
C THR A 49 -19.03 -4.03 -6.46
N VAL A 50 -19.00 -4.13 -7.79
CA VAL A 50 -17.88 -4.68 -8.56
C VAL A 50 -16.73 -3.67 -8.70
N GLU A 51 -16.99 -2.37 -8.81
CA GLU A 51 -15.97 -1.33 -8.62
C GLU A 51 -15.45 -1.36 -7.17
N GLY A 52 -16.32 -1.62 -6.20
CA GLY A 52 -16.00 -1.84 -4.79
C GLY A 52 -15.18 -3.11 -4.54
N LEU A 53 -15.32 -4.14 -5.38
CA LEU A 53 -14.56 -5.40 -5.33
C LEU A 53 -13.29 -5.36 -6.18
N ALA A 54 -13.29 -4.64 -7.32
CA ALA A 54 -12.12 -4.34 -8.16
C ALA A 54 -11.18 -3.33 -7.48
N ARG A 55 -11.67 -2.61 -6.46
CA ARG A 55 -10.86 -2.02 -5.38
C ARG A 55 -10.23 -3.08 -4.48
N THR A 56 -9.60 -4.09 -5.07
CA THR A 56 -8.47 -4.79 -4.43
C THR A 56 -7.30 -3.81 -4.33
N GLY A 57 -7.37 -2.88 -3.37
CA GLY A 57 -6.28 -2.13 -2.72
C GLY A 57 -5.39 -1.17 -3.52
N ASN A 58 -5.21 -1.34 -4.83
CA ASN A 58 -4.22 -0.58 -5.61
C ASN A 58 -4.80 -0.08 -6.94
N ILE A 59 -4.99 1.23 -7.03
CA ILE A 59 -5.38 1.90 -8.28
C ILE A 59 -4.20 2.15 -9.21
N PHE A 60 -2.97 1.92 -8.75
CA PHE A 60 -1.75 2.21 -9.50
C PHE A 60 -1.33 1.05 -10.39
N LEU A 61 -0.90 1.37 -11.60
CA LEU A 61 -0.25 0.41 -12.49
C LEU A 61 1.05 -0.08 -11.85
N SER A 62 1.31 -1.38 -11.97
CA SER A 62 2.52 -2.01 -11.42
C SER A 62 3.81 -1.41 -11.95
N ARG A 63 3.80 -0.90 -13.19
CA ARG A 63 4.93 -0.16 -13.79
C ARG A 63 5.25 1.10 -13.01
N ASP A 64 4.22 1.85 -12.61
CA ASP A 64 4.37 3.16 -11.99
C ASP A 64 4.82 3.01 -10.52
N VAL A 65 4.33 1.97 -9.83
CA VAL A 65 4.84 1.58 -8.51
C VAL A 65 6.31 1.16 -8.60
N ARG A 66 6.67 0.35 -9.60
CA ARG A 66 8.07 -0.08 -9.81
C ARG A 66 8.99 1.10 -10.06
N GLU A 67 8.55 2.06 -10.87
CA GLU A 67 9.34 3.27 -11.14
C GLU A 67 9.51 4.10 -9.88
N PHE A 68 8.46 4.22 -9.06
CA PHE A 68 8.57 4.90 -7.79
C PHE A 68 9.57 4.22 -6.84
N CYS A 69 9.54 2.89 -6.75
CA CYS A 69 10.52 2.13 -5.97
C CYS A 69 11.96 2.36 -6.46
N LYS A 70 12.18 2.46 -7.77
CA LYS A 70 13.50 2.77 -8.34
C LYS A 70 13.96 4.16 -7.93
N ILE A 71 13.09 5.17 -8.04
CA ILE A 71 13.39 6.55 -7.63
C ILE A 71 13.92 6.56 -6.20
N ILE A 72 13.19 5.96 -5.25
CA ILE A 72 13.61 5.87 -3.84
C ILE A 72 15.00 5.24 -3.67
N THR A 73 15.30 4.18 -4.43
CA THR A 73 16.59 3.46 -4.30
C THR A 73 17.76 4.11 -5.04
N GLN A 74 17.51 4.78 -6.16
CA GLN A 74 18.55 5.20 -7.09
C GLN A 74 18.84 6.69 -6.97
N THR A 75 17.84 7.51 -6.65
CA THR A 75 18.03 8.97 -6.51
C THR A 75 18.20 9.38 -5.05
N MET A 76 17.60 8.64 -4.12
CA MET A 76 17.64 8.91 -2.67
C MET A 76 17.36 10.39 -2.34
N SER A 77 16.39 10.99 -3.02
CA SER A 77 16.22 12.43 -3.08
C SER A 77 14.76 12.83 -2.90
N ALA A 78 14.51 13.57 -1.82
CA ALA A 78 13.20 14.10 -1.47
C ALA A 78 12.48 14.78 -2.64
N ASN A 79 13.20 15.59 -3.43
CA ASN A 79 12.62 16.32 -4.57
C ASN A 79 12.04 15.37 -5.63
N TYR A 80 12.79 14.32 -6.01
CA TYR A 80 12.32 13.35 -7.00
C TYR A 80 11.16 12.51 -6.46
N THR A 81 11.20 12.17 -5.17
CA THR A 81 10.07 11.49 -4.50
C THR A 81 8.82 12.37 -4.50
N GLU A 82 8.94 13.66 -4.17
CA GLU A 82 7.83 14.62 -4.23
C GLU A 82 7.29 14.82 -5.64
N ASP A 83 8.15 14.89 -6.65
CA ASP A 83 7.74 14.97 -8.07
C ASP A 83 6.98 13.73 -8.51
N GLN A 84 7.45 12.54 -8.12
CA GLN A 84 6.76 11.29 -8.42
C GLN A 84 5.39 11.21 -7.74
N ILE A 85 5.29 11.65 -6.47
CA ILE A 85 3.99 11.76 -5.78
C ILE A 85 3.08 12.71 -6.56
N ARG A 86 3.54 13.92 -6.90
CA ARG A 86 2.75 14.89 -7.67
C ARG A 86 2.28 14.31 -9.01
N TRP A 87 3.13 13.58 -9.70
CA TRP A 87 2.79 12.91 -10.95
C TRP A 87 1.71 11.84 -10.75
N LEU A 88 1.85 10.99 -9.72
CA LEU A 88 0.84 9.96 -9.38
C LEU A 88 -0.52 10.60 -9.03
N LEU A 89 -0.53 11.64 -8.20
CA LEU A 89 -1.77 12.36 -7.85
C LEU A 89 -2.48 12.88 -9.09
N LYS A 90 -1.74 13.50 -10.01
CA LYS A 90 -2.28 14.05 -11.26
C LYS A 90 -2.78 12.97 -12.22
N THR A 91 -1.98 11.92 -12.45
CA THR A 91 -2.27 10.85 -13.41
C THR A 91 -3.51 10.07 -13.00
N TYR A 92 -3.62 9.74 -11.71
CA TYR A 92 -4.72 8.93 -11.18
C TYR A 92 -5.89 9.76 -10.66
N LYS A 93 -5.79 11.10 -10.76
CA LYS A 93 -6.82 12.06 -10.32
C LYS A 93 -7.28 11.83 -8.87
N ILE A 94 -6.32 11.53 -8.01
CA ILE A 94 -6.54 11.32 -6.58
C ILE A 94 -6.01 12.49 -5.78
N THR A 95 -6.65 12.74 -4.64
CA THR A 95 -6.17 13.74 -3.70
C THR A 95 -4.94 13.24 -2.94
N ARG A 96 -4.17 14.20 -2.43
CA ARG A 96 -3.04 13.91 -1.53
C ARG A 96 -3.50 13.15 -0.29
N GLU A 97 -4.65 13.53 0.27
CA GLU A 97 -5.23 12.87 1.44
C GLU A 97 -5.57 11.40 1.13
N GLU A 98 -6.25 11.11 0.03
CA GLU A 98 -6.54 9.72 -0.38
C GLU A 98 -5.26 8.90 -0.60
N PHE A 99 -4.24 9.52 -1.21
CA PHE A 99 -2.94 8.87 -1.41
C PHE A 99 -2.30 8.45 -0.10
N PHE A 100 -2.15 9.36 0.86
CA PHE A 100 -1.43 9.10 2.10
C PHE A 100 -2.26 8.37 3.17
N SER A 101 -3.58 8.53 3.18
CA SER A 101 -4.48 7.83 4.11
C SER A 101 -4.85 6.44 3.63
N HIS A 102 -4.76 6.15 2.32
CA HIS A 102 -5.20 4.87 1.79
C HIS A 102 -4.13 4.19 0.96
N TYR A 103 -3.79 4.74 -0.20
CA TYR A 103 -3.10 3.95 -1.21
C TYR A 103 -1.62 3.69 -0.92
N ILE A 104 -0.91 4.62 -0.28
CA ILE A 104 0.51 4.44 0.06
C ILE A 104 0.74 3.22 0.95
N ASN A 105 -0.26 2.83 1.76
CA ASN A 105 -0.19 1.65 2.63
C ASN A 105 -0.22 0.33 1.86
N TYR A 106 -0.72 0.35 0.62
CA TYR A 106 -0.80 -0.81 -0.28
C TYR A 106 0.24 -0.77 -1.40
N MET A 107 1.08 0.27 -1.45
CA MET A 107 2.22 0.31 -2.36
C MET A 107 3.37 -0.52 -1.80
N HIS A 108 3.82 -1.50 -2.58
CA HIS A 108 4.92 -2.37 -2.17
C HIS A 108 6.08 -2.33 -3.16
N CYS A 109 7.29 -2.26 -2.62
CA CYS A 109 8.55 -2.46 -3.33
C CYS A 109 9.04 -3.87 -3.00
N GLY A 110 8.73 -4.83 -3.88
CA GLY A 110 8.85 -6.26 -3.56
C GLY A 110 7.85 -6.65 -2.47
N TYR A 111 8.32 -7.27 -1.39
CA TYR A 111 7.48 -7.73 -0.27
C TYR A 111 7.28 -6.68 0.83
N ARG A 112 7.80 -5.46 0.66
CA ARG A 112 7.80 -4.42 1.70
C ARG A 112 6.93 -3.25 1.29
N ASN A 113 6.18 -2.69 2.25
CA ASN A 113 5.52 -1.41 2.03
C ASN A 113 6.55 -0.33 1.64
N ILE A 114 6.20 0.56 0.71
CA ILE A 114 7.09 1.59 0.17
C ILE A 114 7.67 2.54 1.23
N VAL A 115 6.94 2.80 2.31
CA VAL A 115 7.42 3.62 3.43
C VAL A 115 8.53 2.90 4.18
N PHE A 116 8.32 1.63 4.57
CA PHE A 116 9.37 0.82 5.19
C PHE A 116 10.54 0.54 4.24
N TYR A 117 10.30 0.56 2.93
CA TYR A 117 11.37 0.38 1.95
C TYR A 117 12.42 1.51 2.02
N THR A 118 12.01 2.75 2.33
CA THR A 118 12.95 3.87 2.53
C THR A 118 13.95 3.64 3.67
N PHE A 119 13.58 2.81 4.65
CA PHE A 119 14.45 2.48 5.79
C PHE A 119 15.57 1.52 5.39
N GLN A 120 15.24 0.53 4.56
CA GLN A 120 16.21 -0.43 4.04
C GLN A 120 17.25 0.24 3.12
N THR A 121 16.82 1.23 2.34
CA THR A 121 17.71 1.94 1.40
C THR A 121 18.45 3.10 2.06
N TYR A 122 18.28 3.31 3.38
CA TYR A 122 18.78 4.46 4.11
C TYR A 122 18.37 5.81 3.50
N SER A 123 17.25 5.82 2.79
CA SER A 123 16.66 6.98 2.12
C SER A 123 15.85 7.83 3.10
N HIS A 124 16.51 8.33 4.15
CA HIS A 124 15.82 9.09 5.21
C HIS A 124 15.17 10.38 4.70
N ASP A 125 15.70 10.97 3.62
CA ASP A 125 15.12 12.19 3.05
C ASP A 125 13.84 11.91 2.25
N ASP A 126 13.74 10.77 1.57
CA ASP A 126 12.50 10.31 0.94
C ASP A 126 11.42 10.01 1.98
N PHE A 127 11.80 9.43 3.12
CA PHE A 127 10.86 9.28 4.24
C PHE A 127 10.35 10.64 4.75
N LYS A 128 11.23 11.63 4.93
CA LYS A 128 10.82 12.98 5.35
C LYS A 128 9.89 13.62 4.31
N ALA A 129 10.12 13.39 3.02
CA ALA A 129 9.23 13.83 1.96
C ALA A 129 7.82 13.23 2.12
N PHE A 130 7.71 11.93 2.45
CA PHE A 130 6.41 11.32 2.76
C PHE A 130 5.72 12.00 3.94
N VAL A 131 6.46 12.23 5.05
CA VAL A 131 5.91 12.91 6.22
C VAL A 131 5.46 14.34 5.89
N GLY A 132 6.29 15.13 5.21
CA GLY A 132 5.96 16.49 4.78
C GLY A 132 4.78 16.55 3.79
N ALA A 133 4.58 15.50 3.00
CA ALA A 133 3.48 15.37 2.07
C ALA A 133 2.18 14.84 2.71
N GLY A 134 2.17 14.52 4.00
CA GLY A 134 0.95 14.17 4.74
C GLY A 134 0.83 12.69 5.11
N LEU A 135 1.92 11.92 5.13
CA LEU A 135 1.91 10.56 5.66
C LEU A 135 1.41 10.53 7.11
N GLU A 136 0.44 9.66 7.38
CA GLU A 136 -0.07 9.41 8.73
C GLU A 136 0.97 8.61 9.56
N ILE A 137 1.91 9.31 10.19
CA ILE A 137 3.09 8.72 10.84
C ILE A 137 2.78 7.76 12.00
N ASN A 138 1.58 7.85 12.58
CA ASN A 138 1.14 7.01 13.69
C ASN A 138 0.29 5.82 13.23
N ARG A 139 -0.04 5.73 11.93
CA ARG A 139 -0.79 4.61 11.40
C ARG A 139 0.11 3.36 11.35
N PRO A 140 -0.31 2.26 11.97
CA PRO A 140 0.44 1.02 11.88
C PRO A 140 0.33 0.42 10.48
N MET A 141 1.46 -0.03 9.97
CA MET A 141 1.61 -0.58 8.64
C MET A 141 2.16 -2.00 8.75
N LYS A 142 1.80 -2.84 7.79
CA LYS A 142 2.30 -4.21 7.72
C LYS A 142 3.77 -4.22 7.32
N SER A 143 4.64 -4.72 8.19
CA SER A 143 6.05 -4.98 7.91
C SER A 143 6.22 -6.26 7.08
N TYR A 144 7.46 -6.50 6.65
CA TYR A 144 7.81 -7.58 5.73
C TYR A 144 7.53 -9.00 6.25
N ASP A 145 7.62 -9.18 7.56
CA ASP A 145 7.37 -10.41 8.30
C ASP A 145 5.86 -10.62 8.60
N GLY A 146 5.02 -9.69 8.13
CA GLY A 146 3.58 -9.71 8.33
C GLY A 146 3.11 -9.08 9.62
N THR A 147 4.01 -8.60 10.47
CA THR A 147 3.70 -7.88 11.71
C THR A 147 3.12 -6.50 11.39
N PHE A 148 2.23 -5.96 12.23
CA PHE A 148 1.79 -4.57 12.13
C PHE A 148 2.54 -3.74 13.17
N MET A 149 3.23 -2.68 12.72
CA MET A 149 3.97 -1.77 13.59
C MET A 149 3.92 -0.33 13.06
N THR A 150 4.16 0.64 13.93
CA THR A 150 4.34 2.03 13.47
C THR A 150 5.68 2.17 12.76
N VAL A 151 5.80 3.19 11.91
CA VAL A 151 7.11 3.56 11.34
C VAL A 151 8.12 3.96 12.41
N PHE A 152 7.65 4.45 13.57
CA PHE A 152 8.51 4.78 14.70
C PHE A 152 9.12 3.52 15.34
N ASP A 153 8.32 2.48 15.57
CA ASP A 153 8.81 1.20 16.09
C ASP A 153 9.80 0.53 15.14
N ALA A 154 9.53 0.55 13.83
CA ALA A 154 10.45 0.04 12.83
C ALA A 154 11.80 0.79 12.88
N ALA A 155 11.80 2.12 12.90
CA ALA A 155 13.03 2.91 12.98
C ALA A 155 13.81 2.67 14.30
N MET A 156 13.11 2.39 15.42
CA MET A 156 13.75 2.00 16.67
C MET A 156 14.44 0.63 16.56
N GLN A 157 13.86 -0.33 15.84
CA GLN A 157 14.50 -1.63 15.59
C GLN A 157 15.80 -1.46 14.80
N PHE A 158 15.76 -0.73 13.67
CA PHE A 158 16.97 -0.44 12.89
C PHE A 158 18.04 0.30 13.70
N LEU A 159 17.66 1.25 14.57
CA LEU A 159 18.61 1.93 15.46
C LEU A 159 19.37 0.96 16.38
N LYS A 160 18.68 -0.06 16.91
CA LYS A 160 19.29 -1.04 17.83
C LYS A 160 20.34 -1.89 17.11
N GLU A 161 20.07 -2.24 15.86
CA GLU A 161 20.92 -3.07 15.00
C GLU A 161 22.07 -2.28 14.34
N SER A 162 22.01 -0.95 14.35
CA SER A 162 22.99 -0.09 13.67
C SER A 162 24.17 0.31 14.54
N GLU A 163 25.32 0.52 13.89
CA GLU A 163 26.55 0.99 14.52
C GLU A 163 27.12 2.25 13.83
N GLY A 164 28.11 2.87 14.47
CA GLY A 164 28.86 4.00 13.91
C GLY A 164 28.02 5.14 13.35
N LYS A 165 28.31 5.54 12.10
CA LYS A 165 27.63 6.65 11.41
C LYS A 165 26.15 6.39 11.15
N GLU A 166 25.76 5.13 10.94
CA GLU A 166 24.37 4.75 10.70
C GLU A 166 23.52 4.95 11.95
N LYS A 167 24.05 4.56 13.13
CA LYS A 167 23.39 4.81 14.41
C LYS A 167 23.08 6.29 14.63
N THR A 168 23.99 7.19 14.25
CA THR A 168 23.78 8.64 14.32
C THR A 168 22.69 9.12 13.35
N ARG A 169 22.64 8.56 12.13
CA ARG A 169 21.58 8.86 11.16
C ARG A 169 20.20 8.43 11.66
N TRP A 170 20.10 7.24 12.26
CA TRP A 170 18.85 6.75 12.86
C TRP A 170 18.39 7.60 14.05
N ARG A 171 19.31 8.03 14.92
CA ARG A 171 18.98 8.97 16.01
C ARG A 171 18.41 10.29 15.47
N SER A 172 19.02 10.84 14.42
CA SER A 172 18.54 12.07 13.78
C SER A 172 17.14 11.89 13.18
N LEU A 173 16.90 10.77 12.50
CA LEU A 173 15.59 10.44 11.95
C LEU A 173 14.53 10.26 13.04
N LEU A 174 14.81 9.50 14.09
CA LEU A 174 13.88 9.30 15.21
C LEU A 174 13.55 10.63 15.92
N ALA A 175 14.53 11.53 16.08
CA ALA A 175 14.30 12.86 16.61
C ALA A 175 13.38 13.69 15.69
N TYR A 176 13.57 13.61 14.37
CA TYR A 176 12.64 14.21 13.40
C TYR A 176 11.23 13.63 13.52
N MET A 177 11.09 12.31 13.60
CA MET A 177 9.79 11.64 13.74
C MET A 177 9.07 12.08 15.01
N LYS A 178 9.76 12.12 16.16
CA LYS A 178 9.21 12.61 17.43
C LYS A 178 8.74 14.07 17.35
N ARG A 179 9.51 14.96 16.71
CA ARG A 179 9.07 16.36 16.46
C ARG A 179 7.81 16.44 15.59
N ASN A 180 7.56 15.46 14.75
CA ASN A 180 6.35 15.34 13.93
C ASN A 180 5.27 14.47 14.59
N GLY A 181 5.33 14.28 15.91
CA GLY A 181 4.28 13.61 16.68
C GLY A 181 4.25 12.08 16.56
N ALA A 182 5.35 11.47 16.08
CA ALA A 182 5.44 10.02 16.01
C ALA A 182 5.42 9.36 17.40
N LYS A 183 4.63 8.30 17.50
CA LYS A 183 4.44 7.48 18.69
C LYS A 183 4.66 6.02 18.33
N SER A 184 5.21 5.27 19.27
CA SER A 184 5.24 3.80 19.22
C SER A 184 3.82 3.22 19.37
N CYS A 185 3.62 1.97 18.96
CA CYS A 185 2.41 1.19 19.20
C CYS A 185 2.03 1.21 20.70
N LYS A 186 3.02 1.09 21.58
CA LYS A 186 2.85 1.16 23.04
C LYS A 186 2.32 2.52 23.48
N GLU A 187 2.89 3.63 23.00
CA GLU A 187 2.43 4.99 23.31
C GLU A 187 1.03 5.29 22.74
N LEU A 188 0.61 4.56 21.70
CA LEU A 188 -0.74 4.65 21.13
C LEU A 188 -1.75 3.73 21.83
N GLY A 189 -1.32 2.87 22.76
CA GLY A 189 -2.19 1.89 23.41
C GLY A 189 -2.76 0.84 22.47
N ARG A 190 -2.08 0.56 21.34
CA ARG A 190 -2.56 -0.41 20.34
C ARG A 190 -2.02 -1.80 20.62
N THR A 191 -2.93 -2.76 20.78
CA THR A 191 -2.61 -4.18 21.02
C THR A 191 -2.59 -5.00 19.72
N ASP A 192 -3.22 -4.51 18.66
CA ASP A 192 -3.19 -5.12 17.33
C ASP A 192 -1.90 -4.77 16.55
N CYS A 193 -1.01 -4.02 17.19
CA CYS A 193 0.28 -3.66 16.66
C CYS A 193 1.31 -4.20 17.63
N ILE A 194 2.02 -5.25 17.22
CA ILE A 194 2.87 -5.99 18.13
C ILE A 194 4.15 -5.19 18.36
N TYR A 195 4.31 -4.76 19.61
CA TYR A 195 5.61 -4.62 20.25
C TYR A 195 5.93 -5.99 20.85
N GLU A 196 7.09 -6.57 20.50
CA GLU A 196 7.76 -7.75 21.08
C GLU A 196 7.97 -8.95 20.13
N ARG A 197 9.23 -9.15 19.73
CA ARG A 197 10.06 -10.03 20.58
C ARG A 197 10.77 -9.15 21.59
N SER A 198 10.38 -9.28 22.84
CA SER A 198 11.25 -9.05 23.98
C SER A 198 12.55 -9.81 23.70
N LEU A 199 13.63 -9.07 23.50
CA LEU A 199 14.97 -9.60 23.67
C LEU A 199 15.46 -8.87 24.92
N ASP A 200 15.28 -9.57 26.04
CA ASP A 200 16.14 -9.41 27.21
C ASP A 200 17.62 -9.47 26.80
#